data_AF-A0A7W1N437-F1
#
_entry.id   AF-A0A7W1N437-F1
#
_cell.length_a   1.000
_cell.length_b   1.000
_cell.length_c   1.000
_cell.angle_alpha   90.00
_cell.angle_beta   90.00
_cell.angle_gamma   90.00
#
_symmetry.space_group_name_H-M   'P 1'
#
loop_
_entity.id
_entity.type
_entity.pdbx_description
1 polymer ?
#
loop_
_entity_poly.entity_id
_entity_poly.type
_entity_poly.pdbx_seq_one_letter_code
_entity_poly.pdbx_strand_id
1 'polypeptide(L)'
;MRELRLSEVVAALSHALDLTEGQPAGHAVRTCLIGMRIAEELGLPAGQRSALFYALLLKDAGCSSNASRVSALFQTNDLVAKQRMKTVDSSKLTRASAFALRSAGAGSGVHARL
;
A
#
# COMPACT_ATOMS: atom_id res chain seq x y z
N MET A 1 31.04 16.19 8.14
CA MET A 1 29.71 15.58 8.29
C MET A 1 28.98 15.71 6.96
N ARG A 2 28.37 14.64 6.44
CA ARG A 2 27.56 14.70 5.22
C ARG A 2 26.16 15.17 5.61
N GLU A 3 25.68 16.26 5.02
CA GLU A 3 24.30 16.71 5.24
C GLU A 3 23.33 15.67 4.70
N LEU A 4 22.39 15.24 5.55
CA LEU A 4 21.33 14.31 5.17
C LEU A 4 20.19 15.09 4.52
N ARG A 5 19.81 14.71 3.31
CA ARG A 5 18.68 15.33 2.62
C ARG A 5 17.38 14.70 3.11
N LEU A 6 16.34 15.52 3.32
CA LEU A 6 15.00 15.03 3.67
C LEU A 6 14.51 13.97 2.67
N SER A 7 14.80 14.15 1.38
CA SER A 7 14.46 13.19 0.32
C SER A 7 15.12 11.82 0.51
N GLU A 8 16.35 11.74 1.01
CA GLU A 8 17.03 10.47 1.29
C GLU A 8 16.34 9.74 2.45
N VAL A 9 15.98 10.47 3.51
CA VAL A 9 15.26 9.91 4.67
C VAL A 9 13.88 9.41 4.27
N VAL A 10 13.10 10.23 3.54
CA VAL A 10 11.76 9.85 3.09
C VAL A 10 11.81 8.66 2.13
N ALA A 11 12.75 8.63 1.19
CA ALA A 11 12.91 7.50 0.28
C ALA A 11 13.25 6.19 1.01
N ALA A 12 14.12 6.24 2.03
CA ALA A 12 14.46 5.07 2.84
C ALA A 12 13.25 4.55 3.64
N LEU A 13 12.45 5.44 4.23
CA LEU A 13 11.22 5.09 4.93
C LEU A 13 10.18 4.48 3.99
N SER A 14 9.95 5.08 2.82
CA SER A 14 9.06 4.54 1.78
C SER A 14 9.51 3.16 1.29
N HIS A 15 10.82 2.94 1.20
CA HIS A 15 11.35 1.63 0.84
C HIS A 15 11.09 0.58 1.92
N ALA A 16 11.22 0.94 3.20
CA ALA A 16 10.85 0.05 4.29
C ALA A 16 9.35 -0.27 4.28
N LEU A 17 8.49 0.71 3.95
CA LEU A 17 7.04 0.50 3.82
C LEU A 17 6.69 -0.51 2.71
N ASP A 18 7.32 -0.40 1.52
CA ASP A 18 7.13 -1.35 0.41
C ASP A 18 7.31 -2.81 0.89
N LEU A 19 8.32 -3.06 1.73
CA LEU A 19 8.61 -4.39 2.28
C LEU A 19 7.50 -4.90 3.21
N THR A 20 6.95 -4.02 4.07
CA THR A 20 5.90 -4.40 5.04
C THR A 20 4.52 -4.65 4.39
N GLU A 21 4.31 -4.12 3.18
CA GLU A 21 3.05 -4.25 2.45
C GLU A 21 3.02 -5.41 1.45
N GLY A 22 4.13 -6.14 1.32
CA GLY A 22 4.29 -7.19 0.31
C GLY A 22 4.38 -6.63 -1.12
N GLN A 23 4.76 -5.35 -1.27
CA GLN A 23 5.06 -4.77 -2.57
C GLN A 23 6.44 -5.21 -3.04
N PRO A 24 6.67 -5.33 -4.36
CA PRO A 24 8.01 -5.58 -4.88
C PRO A 24 8.95 -4.45 -4.49
N ALA A 25 10.14 -4.76 -3.97
CA ALA A 25 11.13 -3.79 -3.52
C ALA A 25 11.30 -2.63 -4.53
N GLY A 26 11.22 -1.39 -4.03
CA GLY A 26 11.34 -0.18 -4.83
C GLY A 26 10.09 0.20 -5.63
N HIS A 27 8.91 -0.33 -5.27
CA HIS A 27 7.64 0.05 -5.86
C HIS A 27 7.33 1.54 -5.69
N ALA A 28 7.50 2.08 -4.48
CA ALA A 28 7.30 3.49 -4.21
C ALA A 28 8.23 4.37 -5.06
N VAL A 29 9.50 3.99 -5.17
CA VAL A 29 10.51 4.72 -5.98
C VAL A 29 10.18 4.66 -7.47
N ARG A 30 9.80 3.50 -8.01
CA ARG A 30 9.38 3.39 -9.42
C ARG A 30 8.13 4.23 -9.71
N THR A 31 7.17 4.23 -8.78
CA THR A 31 5.97 5.07 -8.91
C THR A 31 6.35 6.55 -8.90
N CYS A 32 7.23 6.96 -7.97
CA CYS A 32 7.74 8.31 -7.89
C CYS A 32 8.38 8.73 -9.20
N LEU A 33 9.28 7.91 -9.76
CA LEU A 33 9.93 8.20 -11.05
C LEU A 33 8.92 8.40 -12.19
N ILE A 34 7.93 7.51 -12.31
CA ILE A 34 6.91 7.60 -13.36
C ILE A 34 6.05 8.87 -13.17
N GLY A 35 5.58 9.13 -11.95
CA GLY A 35 4.75 10.30 -11.66
C GLY A 35 5.49 11.62 -11.89
N MET A 36 6.79 11.67 -11.58
CA MET A 36 7.61 12.86 -11.83
C MET A 36 7.82 13.11 -13.33
N ARG A 37 7.98 12.06 -14.15
CA ARG A 37 8.02 12.21 -15.62
C ARG A 37 6.70 12.74 -16.16
N ILE A 38 5.57 12.25 -15.66
CA ILE A 38 4.25 12.77 -16.04
C ILE A 38 4.12 14.25 -15.66
N ALA A 39 4.60 14.63 -14.47
CA ALA A 39 4.59 16.03 -14.04
C ALA A 39 5.47 16.95 -14.88
N GLU A 40 6.58 16.43 -15.41
CA GLU A 40 7.44 17.14 -16.37
C GLU A 40 6.72 17.36 -17.70
N GLU A 41 6.08 16.33 -18.26
CA GLU A 41 5.28 16.44 -19.50
C GLU A 41 4.08 17.40 -19.35
N LEU A 42 3.49 17.47 -18.16
CA LEU A 42 2.41 18.42 -17.85
C LEU A 42 2.91 19.85 -17.55
N GLY A 43 4.23 20.07 -17.52
CA GLY A 43 4.80 21.38 -17.23
C GLY A 43 4.50 21.89 -15.82
N LEU A 44 4.38 21.01 -14.83
CA LEU A 44 4.04 21.43 -13.47
C LEU A 44 5.12 22.37 -12.88
N PRO A 45 4.73 23.47 -12.20
CA PRO A 45 5.68 24.35 -11.53
C PRO A 45 6.52 23.62 -10.49
N ALA A 46 7.74 24.11 -10.24
CA ALA A 46 8.70 23.47 -9.33
C ALA A 46 8.13 23.18 -7.93
N GLY A 47 7.32 24.10 -7.38
CA GLY A 47 6.66 23.90 -6.08
C GLY A 47 5.69 22.70 -6.08
N GLN A 48 4.89 22.55 -7.13
CA GLN A 48 3.96 21.43 -7.27
C GLN A 48 4.69 20.11 -7.49
N ARG A 49 5.76 20.10 -8.29
CA ARG A 49 6.62 18.91 -8.46
C ARG A 49 7.27 18.48 -7.15
N SER A 50 7.71 19.43 -6.33
CA SER A 50 8.26 19.14 -4.99
C SER A 50 7.22 18.49 -4.08
N ALA A 51 6.00 19.05 -4.02
CA ALA A 51 4.91 18.44 -3.25
C ALA A 51 4.54 17.04 -3.77
N LEU A 52 4.43 16.89 -5.09
CA LEU A 52 4.13 15.62 -5.74
C LEU A 52 5.19 14.56 -5.46
N PHE A 53 6.48 14.93 -5.48
CA PHE A 53 7.59 14.02 -5.18
C PHE A 53 7.40 13.34 -3.82
N TYR A 54 7.13 14.13 -2.77
CA TYR A 54 6.89 13.59 -1.43
C TYR A 54 5.57 12.83 -1.33
N ALA A 55 4.51 13.30 -2.01
CA ALA A 55 3.24 12.60 -2.05
C ALA A 55 3.36 11.20 -2.69
N LEU A 56 4.12 11.07 -3.78
CA LEU A 56 4.33 9.78 -4.46
C LEU A 56 5.15 8.80 -3.61
N LEU A 57 6.13 9.29 -2.85
CA LEU A 57 6.90 8.46 -1.93
C LEU A 57 6.04 8.00 -0.74
N LEU A 58 5.16 8.87 -0.23
CA LEU A 58 4.36 8.61 0.98
C LEU A 58 2.97 8.04 0.71
N LYS A 59 2.60 7.80 -0.56
CA LYS A 59 1.24 7.38 -0.96
C LYS A 59 0.74 6.13 -0.21
N ASP A 60 1.65 5.23 0.15
CA ASP A 60 1.34 3.96 0.80
C ASP A 60 1.47 4.02 2.33
N ALA A 61 1.97 5.12 2.92
CA ALA A 61 2.19 5.22 4.36
C ALA A 61 0.92 4.99 5.22
N GLY A 62 -0.28 5.16 4.63
CA GLY A 62 -1.57 4.89 5.26
C GLY A 62 -2.09 3.45 5.14
N CYS A 63 -1.48 2.59 4.32
CA CYS A 63 -2.01 1.25 4.03
C CYS A 63 -1.89 0.28 5.23
N SER A 64 -1.06 0.59 6.23
CA SER A 64 -0.99 -0.13 7.51
C SER A 64 -2.23 0.04 8.40
N SER A 65 -2.93 1.19 8.32
CA SER A 65 -4.09 1.52 9.15
C SER A 65 -5.34 0.68 8.79
N ASN A 66 -5.51 0.33 7.51
CA ASN A 66 -6.58 -0.54 7.06
C ASN A 66 -6.22 -2.04 7.23
N ALA A 67 -4.93 -2.39 7.21
CA ALA A 67 -4.48 -3.77 7.27
C ALA A 67 -4.74 -4.45 8.62
N SER A 68 -4.59 -3.76 9.76
CA SER A 68 -4.82 -4.34 11.10
C SER A 68 -6.30 -4.65 11.36
N ARG A 69 -7.20 -3.76 10.93
CA ARG A 69 -8.67 -3.95 11.03
C ARG A 69 -9.16 -5.08 10.11
N VAL A 70 -8.49 -5.29 8.98
CA VAL A 70 -8.74 -6.39 8.03
C VAL A 70 -8.12 -7.71 8.52
N SER A 71 -6.89 -7.71 9.04
CA SER A 71 -6.18 -8.89 9.56
C SER A 71 -6.90 -9.52 10.78
N ALA A 72 -7.40 -8.67 11.69
CA ALA A 72 -8.24 -9.11 12.82
C ALA A 72 -9.53 -9.81 12.37
N LEU A 73 -10.05 -9.47 11.18
CA LEU A 73 -11.28 -10.05 10.63
C LEU A 73 -11.03 -11.40 9.93
N PHE A 74 -9.83 -11.63 9.40
CA PHE A 74 -9.55 -12.74 8.49
C PHE A 74 -8.69 -13.88 9.05
N GLN A 75 -7.97 -13.71 10.16
CA GLN A 75 -7.14 -14.78 10.78
C GLN A 75 -6.36 -15.65 9.76
N THR A 76 -5.82 -15.03 8.71
CA THR A 76 -5.06 -15.73 7.67
C THR A 76 -3.78 -14.98 7.34
N ASN A 77 -2.89 -15.65 6.62
CA ASN A 77 -1.56 -15.15 6.29
C ASN A 77 -1.64 -13.85 5.44
N ASP A 78 -1.29 -12.72 6.06
CA ASP A 78 -1.54 -11.35 5.56
C ASP A 78 -0.96 -11.07 4.17
N LEU A 79 0.15 -11.72 3.81
CA LEU A 79 0.85 -11.47 2.53
C LEU A 79 0.05 -11.98 1.32
N VAL A 80 -0.58 -13.16 1.45
CA VAL A 80 -1.37 -13.77 0.36
C VAL A 80 -2.72 -13.06 0.21
N ALA A 81 -3.31 -12.64 1.33
CA ALA A 81 -4.56 -11.89 1.34
C ALA A 81 -4.38 -10.50 0.69
N LYS A 82 -3.31 -9.77 1.03
CA LYS A 82 -3.01 -8.43 0.45
C LYS A 82 -2.74 -8.47 -1.05
N GLN A 83 -2.05 -9.50 -1.55
CA GLN A 83 -1.80 -9.65 -3.00
C GLN A 83 -3.09 -9.91 -3.78
N ARG A 84 -3.97 -10.77 -3.27
CA ARG A 84 -5.24 -11.08 -3.95
C ARG A 84 -6.28 -9.97 -3.84
N MET A 85 -6.26 -9.15 -2.79
CA MET A 85 -7.22 -8.05 -2.63
C MET A 85 -7.02 -6.93 -3.67
N LYS A 86 -5.83 -6.81 -4.27
CA LYS A 86 -5.50 -5.81 -5.29
C LYS A 86 -6.10 -6.09 -6.68
N THR A 87 -6.61 -7.30 -6.92
CA THR A 87 -7.36 -7.65 -8.15
C THR A 87 -8.87 -7.72 -7.91
N VAL A 88 -9.32 -7.49 -6.67
CA VAL A 88 -10.73 -7.50 -6.31
C VAL A 88 -11.23 -6.07 -6.31
N ASP A 89 -12.18 -5.80 -7.21
CA ASP A 89 -12.97 -4.57 -7.24
C ASP A 89 -13.70 -4.38 -5.88
N SER A 90 -13.14 -3.51 -5.05
CA SER A 90 -13.59 -3.21 -3.69
C SER A 90 -14.82 -2.29 -3.65
N SER A 91 -15.27 -1.78 -4.82
CA SER A 91 -16.53 -1.03 -4.93
C SER A 91 -17.77 -1.93 -4.77
N LYS A 92 -17.60 -3.25 -4.82
CA LYS A 92 -18.67 -4.24 -4.67
C LYS A 92 -18.48 -5.06 -3.40
N LEU A 93 -19.20 -4.66 -2.35
CA LEU A 93 -19.31 -5.35 -1.04
C LEU A 93 -19.50 -6.87 -1.16
N THR A 94 -20.17 -7.34 -2.22
CA THR A 94 -20.44 -8.75 -2.49
C THR A 94 -19.22 -9.57 -2.93
N ARG A 95 -18.22 -8.94 -3.58
CA ARG A 95 -16.98 -9.62 -3.97
C ARG A 95 -15.95 -9.60 -2.86
N ALA A 96 -15.91 -8.52 -2.07
CA ALA A 96 -15.11 -8.45 -0.85
C ALA A 96 -15.57 -9.50 0.19
N SER A 97 -16.88 -9.67 0.39
CA SER A 97 -17.43 -10.69 1.29
C SER A 97 -17.21 -12.12 0.78
N ALA A 98 -17.31 -12.36 -0.53
CA ALA A 98 -17.03 -13.67 -1.10
C ALA A 98 -15.53 -14.02 -1.08
N PHE A 99 -14.65 -13.02 -1.20
CA PHE A 99 -13.20 -13.20 -1.05
C PHE A 99 -12.81 -13.48 0.42
N ALA A 100 -13.43 -12.77 1.36
CA ALA A 100 -13.38 -13.00 2.79
C ALA A 100 -13.77 -14.44 3.18
N LEU A 101 -14.92 -14.91 2.70
CA LEU A 101 -15.42 -16.27 2.93
C LEU A 101 -14.54 -17.36 2.32
N ARG A 102 -13.89 -17.10 1.18
CA ARG A 102 -13.00 -18.06 0.52
C ARG A 102 -11.57 -18.05 1.05
N SER A 103 -11.16 -16.97 1.69
CA SER A 103 -9.80 -16.81 2.22
C SER A 103 -9.73 -17.17 3.70
N ALA A 104 -10.84 -17.11 4.44
CA ALA A 104 -10.93 -17.65 5.80
C ALA A 104 -10.63 -19.15 5.78
N GLY A 105 -9.52 -19.55 6.41
CA GLY A 105 -9.13 -20.94 6.54
C GLY A 105 -10.25 -21.76 7.20
N ALA A 106 -10.50 -22.95 6.67
CA ALA A 106 -11.37 -23.95 7.27
C ALA A 106 -10.80 -24.35 8.65
N GLY A 107 -11.21 -23.66 9.71
CA GLY A 107 -10.62 -23.88 11.03
C GLY A 107 -11.45 -23.46 12.25
N SER A 108 -12.48 -22.63 12.12
CA SER A 108 -13.35 -22.33 13.26
C SER A 108 -14.78 -22.10 12.82
N GLY A 109 -15.69 -22.96 13.27
CA GLY A 109 -17.10 -22.91 12.95
C GLY A 109 -17.74 -21.54 13.22
N VAL A 110 -18.75 -21.23 12.41
CA VAL A 110 -19.55 -19.99 12.42
C VAL A 110 -20.12 -19.66 13.82
N HIS A 111 -20.26 -20.65 14.70
CA HIS A 111 -20.79 -20.49 16.05
C HIS A 111 -19.87 -19.80 17.06
N ALA A 112 -18.58 -19.61 16.78
CA ALA A 112 -17.67 -18.92 17.71
C ALA A 112 -17.64 -17.39 17.52
N ARG A 113 -18.57 -16.82 16.73
CA ARG A 113 -18.52 -15.41 16.27
C ARG A 113 -19.77 -14.58 16.60
N LEU A 114 -20.66 -15.07 17.46
CA LEU A 114 -21.70 -14.26 18.13
C LEU A 114 -21.24 -13.98 19.56
#